data_AF-A0A1I7URQ0-F1
#
_entry.id   AF-A0A1I7URQ0-F1
#
_cell.length_a   1.000
_cell.length_b   1.000
_cell.length_c   1.000
_cell.angle_alpha   90.00
_cell.angle_beta   90.00
_cell.angle_gamma   90.00
#
_symmetry.space_group_name_H-M   'P 1'
#
loop_
_entity.id
_entity.type
_entity.pdbx_description
1 polymer ?
#
loop_
_entity_poly.entity_id
_entity_poly.type
_entity_poly.pdbx_seq_one_letter_code
_entity_poly.pdbx_strand_id
1 'polypeptide(L)'
;MKYLNVSPEIVAKDCQEVTIGLLLQFKRTTAFLINTNLNGNDFHLVIRSWLMGRHPNLNALILWQETPYTIDPVTVLGMLEIHPFDEQQRARHYFLAPEIGKYTNYQELLLNCKYGFDILREDGKRCTVRICRETVFCFYVWHQNFQSA
;
A
#
# COMPACT_ATOMS: atom_id res chain seq x y z
N MET A 1 -20.19 -1.59 16.90
CA MET A 1 -19.80 -2.02 15.54
C MET A 1 -21.00 -2.00 14.61
N LYS A 2 -21.17 -0.93 13.83
CA LYS A 2 -22.29 -0.80 12.88
C LYS A 2 -21.72 -0.25 11.56
N TYR A 3 -22.01 -0.98 10.48
CA TYR A 3 -21.82 -0.65 9.06
C TYR A 3 -20.39 -0.78 8.48
N LEU A 4 -20.05 -2.01 8.04
CA LEU A 4 -18.96 -2.28 7.08
C LEU A 4 -19.46 -2.93 5.78
N ASN A 5 -20.70 -2.69 5.37
CA ASN A 5 -21.23 -3.02 4.03
C ASN A 5 -21.89 -1.74 3.54
N VAL A 6 -21.34 -0.97 2.60
CA VAL A 6 -21.56 -1.14 1.14
C VAL A 6 -20.38 -0.64 0.25
N SER A 7 -19.32 -0.02 0.79
CA SER A 7 -18.27 0.59 -0.06
C SER A 7 -17.12 -0.38 -0.39
N PRO A 8 -16.64 -0.50 -1.65
CA PRO A 8 -15.42 -1.27 -1.97
C PRO A 8 -14.16 -0.72 -1.29
N GLU A 9 -14.27 0.46 -0.68
CA GLU A 9 -13.21 1.20 -0.02
C GLU A 9 -13.43 1.22 1.50
N ILE A 10 -12.35 1.20 2.28
CA ILE A 10 -12.39 1.52 3.71
C ILE A 10 -11.55 2.76 3.96
N VAL A 11 -12.18 3.82 4.45
CA VAL A 11 -11.47 4.94 5.06
C VAL A 11 -11.81 4.96 6.54
N ALA A 12 -10.80 4.85 7.39
CA ALA A 12 -11.03 4.74 8.82
C ALA A 12 -9.92 5.48 9.58
N LYS A 13 -10.33 6.34 10.52
CA LYS A 13 -9.47 7.16 11.38
C LYS A 13 -9.40 6.57 12.77
N ASP A 14 -8.30 6.82 13.48
CA ASP A 14 -8.05 6.34 14.85
C ASP A 14 -8.32 4.84 15.00
N CYS A 15 -7.77 4.09 14.05
CA CYS A 15 -8.05 2.67 13.85
C CYS A 15 -7.10 1.76 14.62
N GLN A 16 -6.95 2.03 15.92
CA GLN A 16 -6.11 1.26 16.82
C GLN A 16 -6.56 -0.20 16.98
N GLU A 17 -7.84 -0.48 16.72
CA GLU A 17 -8.42 -1.82 16.69
C GLU A 17 -8.10 -2.61 15.40
N VAL A 18 -7.59 -1.96 14.35
CA VAL A 18 -7.22 -2.66 13.12
C VAL A 18 -5.97 -3.49 13.39
N THR A 19 -6.11 -4.80 13.19
CA THR A 19 -5.03 -5.78 13.38
C THR A 19 -4.50 -6.27 12.04
N ILE A 20 -3.29 -6.83 12.06
CA ILE A 20 -2.73 -7.51 10.89
C ILE A 20 -3.62 -8.65 10.41
N GLY A 21 -4.29 -9.38 11.31
CA GLY A 21 -5.24 -10.43 10.95
C GLY A 21 -6.40 -9.91 10.09
N LEU A 22 -6.91 -8.70 10.37
CA LEU A 22 -7.93 -8.05 9.54
C LEU A 22 -7.39 -7.66 8.17
N LEU A 23 -6.17 -7.12 8.11
CA LEU A 23 -5.53 -6.76 6.83
C LEU A 23 -5.26 -7.99 5.96
N LEU A 24 -4.80 -9.09 6.54
CA LEU A 24 -4.54 -10.35 5.83
C LEU A 24 -5.83 -11.01 5.29
N GLN A 25 -6.98 -10.67 5.85
CA GLN A 25 -8.30 -11.10 5.37
C GLN A 25 -8.99 -10.08 4.47
N PHE A 26 -8.35 -8.95 4.18
CA PHE A 26 -8.92 -7.87 3.37
C PHE A 26 -9.16 -8.33 1.93
N LYS A 27 -10.44 -8.29 1.51
CA LYS A 27 -10.92 -8.69 0.16
C LYS A 27 -11.36 -7.51 -0.72
N ARG A 28 -11.25 -6.30 -0.19
CA ARG A 28 -11.65 -5.04 -0.84
C ARG A 28 -10.52 -4.51 -1.73
N THR A 29 -10.79 -3.44 -2.47
CA THR A 29 -9.83 -2.88 -3.44
C THR A 29 -8.94 -1.82 -2.84
N THR A 30 -9.47 -0.97 -1.97
CA THR A 30 -8.70 0.17 -1.42
C THR A 30 -8.94 0.33 0.06
N ALA A 31 -7.88 0.56 0.82
CA ALA A 31 -7.97 0.96 2.22
C ALA A 31 -7.06 2.16 2.49
N PHE A 32 -7.60 3.16 3.18
CA PHE A 32 -6.86 4.28 3.75
C PHE A 32 -7.13 4.34 5.25
N LEU A 33 -6.12 3.93 6.02
CA LEU A 33 -6.18 3.81 7.46
C LEU A 33 -5.27 4.86 8.10
N ILE A 34 -5.79 5.55 9.12
CA ILE A 34 -5.06 6.60 9.83
C ILE A 34 -4.93 6.20 11.30
N ASN A 35 -3.72 6.37 11.86
CA ASN A 35 -3.39 6.19 13.27
C ASN A 35 -3.75 4.78 13.78
N THR A 36 -3.02 3.79 13.28
CA THR A 36 -3.21 2.36 13.64
C THR A 36 -2.11 1.90 14.59
N ASN A 37 -2.28 0.76 15.27
CA ASN A 37 -1.20 0.15 16.05
C ASN A 37 -0.26 -0.75 15.22
N LEU A 38 -0.40 -0.73 13.89
CA LEU A 38 0.41 -1.55 12.99
C LEU A 38 1.80 -0.94 12.82
N ASN A 39 2.81 -1.81 12.72
CA ASN A 39 4.21 -1.45 12.59
C ASN A 39 4.87 -2.03 11.33
N GLY A 40 6.18 -1.79 11.16
CA GLY A 40 6.92 -2.24 9.99
C GLY A 40 6.84 -3.75 9.72
N ASN A 41 6.81 -4.60 10.75
CA ASN A 41 6.66 -6.05 10.59
C ASN A 41 5.28 -6.42 10.04
N ASP A 42 4.22 -5.73 10.46
CA ASP A 42 2.88 -5.94 9.94
C ASP A 42 2.80 -5.60 8.45
N PHE A 43 3.44 -4.50 8.04
CA PHE A 43 3.49 -4.11 6.63
C PHE A 43 4.32 -5.10 5.80
N HIS A 44 5.44 -5.59 6.34
CA HIS A 44 6.22 -6.66 5.73
C HIS A 44 5.37 -7.92 5.49
N LEU A 45 4.54 -8.31 6.48
CA LEU A 45 3.61 -9.44 6.35
C LEU A 45 2.56 -9.21 5.26
N VAL A 46 2.04 -7.99 5.09
CA VAL A 46 1.12 -7.67 3.99
C VAL A 46 1.79 -7.88 2.64
N ILE A 47 3.02 -7.38 2.46
CA ILE A 47 3.76 -7.54 1.20
C ILE A 47 4.00 -9.02 0.89
N ARG A 48 4.46 -9.80 1.89
CA ARG A 48 4.67 -11.24 1.73
C ARG A 48 3.38 -12.00 1.43
N SER A 49 2.28 -11.65 2.08
CA SER A 49 0.96 -12.21 1.79
C SER A 49 0.56 -11.99 0.33
N TRP A 50 0.76 -10.76 -0.19
CA TRP A 50 0.51 -10.45 -1.59
C TRP A 50 1.44 -11.23 -2.55
N LEU A 51 2.73 -11.36 -2.23
CA LEU A 51 3.66 -12.20 -2.99
C LEU A 51 3.20 -13.67 -3.07
N MET A 52 2.55 -14.18 -2.02
CA MET A 52 1.95 -15.52 -1.99
C MET A 52 0.60 -15.62 -2.72
N GLY A 53 0.24 -14.64 -3.54
CA GLY A 53 -1.00 -14.69 -4.33
C GLY A 53 -2.26 -14.23 -3.59
N ARG A 54 -2.15 -13.73 -2.34
CA ARG A 54 -3.30 -13.16 -1.62
C ARG A 54 -3.64 -11.76 -2.14
N HIS A 55 -4.80 -11.25 -1.68
CA HIS A 55 -5.30 -9.93 -2.03
C HIS A 55 -5.44 -9.66 -3.54
N PRO A 56 -6.10 -10.54 -4.31
CA PRO A 56 -6.14 -10.45 -5.78
C PRO A 56 -6.81 -9.18 -6.31
N ASN A 57 -7.69 -8.57 -5.51
CA ASN A 57 -8.46 -7.38 -5.88
C ASN A 57 -7.85 -6.08 -5.33
N LEU A 58 -6.78 -6.16 -4.55
CA LEU A 58 -6.20 -4.99 -3.91
C LEU A 58 -5.60 -4.07 -4.99
N ASN A 59 -5.95 -2.79 -4.92
CA ASN A 59 -5.37 -1.69 -5.67
C ASN A 59 -4.42 -0.93 -4.75
N ALA A 60 -4.93 -0.39 -3.63
CA ALA A 60 -4.11 0.41 -2.73
C ALA A 60 -4.38 0.10 -1.26
N LEU A 61 -3.31 0.05 -0.47
CA LEU A 61 -3.36 0.11 0.98
C LEU A 61 -2.46 1.26 1.44
N ILE A 62 -3.06 2.26 2.06
CA ILE A 62 -2.36 3.42 2.64
C ILE A 62 -2.58 3.40 4.14
N LEU A 63 -1.47 3.46 4.87
CA LEU A 63 -1.44 3.53 6.32
C LEU A 63 -0.66 4.78 6.71
N TRP A 64 -1.35 5.73 7.34
CA TRP A 64 -0.77 6.99 7.79
C TRP A 64 -0.71 7.00 9.31
N GLN A 65 0.50 7.08 9.85
CA GLN A 65 0.75 7.31 11.26
C GLN A 65 0.95 8.81 11.54
N GLU A 66 0.23 9.34 12.52
CA GLU A 66 0.42 10.75 12.93
C GLU A 66 1.71 10.93 13.74
N THR A 67 2.15 9.87 14.42
CA THR A 67 3.43 9.85 15.14
C THR A 67 4.59 9.70 14.16
N PRO A 68 5.58 10.61 14.18
CA PRO A 68 6.75 10.56 13.30
C PRO A 68 7.65 9.36 13.57
N TYR A 69 8.36 8.89 12.54
CA TYR A 69 9.40 7.84 12.63
C TYR A 69 8.91 6.49 13.20
N THR A 70 7.67 6.11 12.87
CA THR A 70 7.03 4.86 13.34
C THR A 70 7.13 3.73 12.32
N ILE A 71 7.53 4.04 11.08
CA ILE A 71 7.63 3.08 9.98
C ILE A 71 9.08 3.00 9.52
N ASP A 72 9.83 2.04 10.04
CA ASP A 72 11.19 1.75 9.61
C ASP A 72 11.22 1.05 8.23
N PRO A 73 11.78 1.69 7.19
CA PRO A 73 11.88 1.10 5.86
C PRO A 73 12.71 -0.19 5.82
N VAL A 74 13.73 -0.31 6.67
CA VAL A 74 14.59 -1.50 6.70
C VAL A 74 13.79 -2.72 7.15
N THR A 75 12.97 -2.56 8.21
CA THR A 75 12.06 -3.60 8.67
C THR A 75 11.00 -3.96 7.60
N VAL A 76 10.41 -2.96 6.94
CA VAL A 76 9.35 -3.21 5.95
C VAL A 76 9.88 -3.94 4.71
N LEU A 77 11.01 -3.48 4.17
CA LEU A 77 11.55 -3.92 2.87
C LEU A 77 12.64 -5.00 2.99
N GLY A 78 13.07 -5.32 4.21
CA GLY A 78 14.15 -6.27 4.45
C GLY A 78 13.93 -7.62 3.78
N MET A 79 14.98 -8.16 3.16
CA MET A 79 14.98 -9.45 2.46
C MET A 79 14.05 -9.55 1.23
N LEU A 80 13.44 -8.44 0.79
CA LEU A 80 12.68 -8.40 -0.47
C LEU A 80 13.60 -8.00 -1.62
N GLU A 81 13.40 -8.62 -2.78
CA GLU A 81 13.96 -8.10 -4.03
C GLU A 81 13.18 -6.86 -4.44
N ILE A 82 13.87 -5.72 -4.46
CA ILE A 82 13.29 -4.42 -4.75
C ILE A 82 13.99 -3.78 -5.95
N HIS A 83 13.20 -3.11 -6.79
CA HIS A 83 13.69 -2.37 -7.95
C HIS A 83 13.34 -0.89 -7.80
N PRO A 84 14.23 0.05 -8.15
CA PRO A 84 13.89 1.46 -8.18
C PRO A 84 12.85 1.74 -9.28
N PHE A 85 12.28 2.95 -9.24
CA PHE A 85 11.40 3.41 -10.30
C PHE A 85 12.09 3.40 -11.66
N ASP A 86 11.42 2.79 -12.64
CA ASP A 86 11.75 2.84 -14.06
C ASP A 86 10.52 3.31 -14.84
N GLU A 87 10.67 4.42 -15.57
CA GLU A 87 9.59 5.03 -16.35
C GLU A 87 9.17 4.20 -17.57
N GLN A 88 10.03 3.30 -18.04
CA GLN A 88 9.70 2.36 -19.11
C GLN A 88 8.79 1.24 -18.61
N GLN A 89 8.83 0.95 -17.31
CA GLN A 89 8.16 -0.20 -16.73
C GLN A 89 6.90 0.12 -15.94
N ARG A 90 6.62 1.39 -15.65
CA ARG A 90 5.33 1.84 -15.11
C ARG A 90 5.18 3.36 -15.12
N ALA A 91 3.95 3.81 -14.94
CA ALA A 91 3.66 5.21 -14.70
C ALA A 91 4.32 5.74 -13.42
N ARG A 92 4.65 7.04 -13.43
CA ARG A 92 5.16 7.75 -12.24
C ARG A 92 4.10 7.90 -11.14
N HIS A 93 2.86 8.22 -11.51
CA HIS A 93 1.78 8.46 -10.55
C HIS A 93 0.83 7.26 -10.52
N TYR A 94 0.45 6.85 -9.32
CA TYR A 94 -0.58 5.84 -9.14
C TYR A 94 -1.97 6.42 -9.44
N PHE A 95 -2.76 5.71 -10.24
CA PHE A 95 -4.06 6.19 -10.73
C PHE A 95 -5.20 5.18 -10.55
N LEU A 96 -4.93 4.00 -10.00
CA LEU A 96 -5.91 2.91 -9.84
C LEU A 96 -6.75 3.00 -8.56
N ALA A 97 -6.49 4.02 -7.72
CA ALA A 97 -7.31 4.36 -6.56
C ALA A 97 -7.56 5.89 -6.51
N PRO A 98 -8.24 6.46 -7.52
CA PRO A 98 -8.49 7.90 -7.60
C PRO A 98 -9.28 8.45 -6.40
N GLU A 99 -10.03 7.61 -5.70
CA GLU A 99 -10.75 7.91 -4.47
C GLU A 99 -9.86 8.46 -3.36
N ILE A 100 -8.58 8.08 -3.29
CA ILE A 100 -7.62 8.56 -2.28
C ILE A 100 -7.58 10.09 -2.26
N GLY A 101 -7.69 10.70 -3.45
CA GLY A 101 -7.65 12.15 -3.60
C GLY A 101 -8.78 12.89 -2.90
N LYS A 102 -9.90 12.22 -2.58
CA LYS A 102 -11.03 12.80 -1.84
C LYS A 102 -10.75 12.92 -0.35
N TYR A 103 -9.79 12.15 0.18
CA TYR A 103 -9.57 12.02 1.62
C TYR A 103 -8.36 12.80 2.12
N THR A 104 -7.58 13.39 1.22
CA THR A 104 -6.37 14.13 1.58
C THR A 104 -6.05 15.23 0.57
N ASN A 105 -5.51 16.34 1.06
CA ASN A 105 -4.93 17.38 0.21
C ASN A 105 -3.48 17.04 -0.20
N TYR A 106 -2.92 15.95 0.34
CA TYR A 106 -1.55 15.52 0.09
C TYR A 106 -1.45 14.50 -1.05
N GLN A 107 -2.23 14.69 -2.13
CA GLN A 107 -2.30 13.74 -3.23
C GLN A 107 -0.93 13.48 -3.88
N GLU A 108 -0.15 14.54 -4.10
CA GLU A 108 1.20 14.41 -4.67
C GLU A 108 2.12 13.60 -3.74
N LEU A 109 1.97 13.76 -2.42
CA LEU A 109 2.72 12.96 -1.45
C LEU A 109 2.31 11.49 -1.48
N LEU A 110 1.04 11.16 -1.70
CA LEU A 110 0.59 9.78 -1.69
C LEU A 110 0.81 9.09 -3.04
N LEU A 111 0.36 9.71 -4.13
CA LEU A 111 0.23 9.08 -5.45
C LEU A 111 1.52 9.12 -6.28
N ASN A 112 2.50 9.98 -5.96
CA ASN A 112 3.76 10.02 -6.70
C ASN A 112 4.65 8.80 -6.36
N CYS A 113 4.68 7.79 -7.22
CA CYS A 113 5.43 6.56 -7.01
C CYS A 113 6.90 6.63 -7.45
N LYS A 114 7.41 7.81 -7.84
CA LYS A 114 8.80 7.99 -8.29
C LYS A 114 9.84 7.52 -7.26
N TYR A 115 9.55 7.76 -5.99
CA TYR A 115 10.46 7.44 -4.87
C TYR A 115 10.06 6.16 -4.12
N GLY A 116 9.17 5.35 -4.73
CA GLY A 116 8.84 4.02 -4.23
C GLY A 116 9.73 2.95 -4.86
N PHE A 117 9.68 1.77 -4.26
CA PHE A 117 10.35 0.57 -4.73
C PHE A 117 9.33 -0.40 -5.32
N ASP A 118 9.64 -0.94 -6.47
CA ASP A 118 8.83 -1.97 -7.12
C ASP A 118 9.25 -3.36 -6.62
N ILE A 119 8.25 -4.22 -6.46
CA ILE A 119 8.42 -5.63 -6.14
C ILE A 119 7.65 -6.42 -7.20
N LEU A 120 8.33 -7.38 -7.79
CA LEU A 120 7.78 -8.28 -8.79
C LEU A 120 7.36 -9.60 -8.14
N ARG A 121 6.19 -10.08 -8.53
CA ARG A 121 5.69 -11.40 -8.15
C ARG A 121 5.96 -12.39 -9.29
N GLU A 122 6.09 -13.67 -8.95
CA GLU A 122 6.41 -14.73 -9.91
C GLU A 122 5.45 -14.82 -11.10
N ASP A 123 4.18 -14.42 -10.93
CA ASP A 123 3.18 -14.39 -11.99
C ASP A 123 3.25 -13.11 -12.87
N GLY A 124 4.32 -12.34 -12.77
CA GLY A 124 4.56 -11.11 -13.53
C GLY A 124 3.82 -9.88 -12.99
N LYS A 125 3.07 -10.01 -11.89
CA LYS A 125 2.42 -8.85 -11.26
C LYS A 125 3.43 -7.96 -10.54
N ARG A 126 3.07 -6.69 -10.42
CA ARG A 126 3.90 -5.66 -9.79
C ARG A 126 3.14 -4.95 -8.69
N CYS A 127 3.83 -4.67 -7.59
CA CYS A 127 3.43 -3.64 -6.66
C CYS A 127 4.53 -2.61 -6.47
N THR A 128 4.17 -1.40 -6.05
CA THR A 128 5.08 -0.38 -5.56
C THR A 128 4.84 -0.15 -4.08
N VAL A 129 5.91 -0.19 -3.30
CA VAL A 129 5.93 0.20 -1.89
C VAL A 129 6.61 1.55 -1.77
N ARG A 130 5.97 2.50 -1.09
CA ARG A 130 6.57 3.79 -0.77
C ARG A 130 6.39 4.08 0.72
N ILE A 131 7.48 4.46 1.37
CA ILE A 131 7.46 4.89 2.77
C ILE A 131 7.84 6.37 2.79
N CYS A 132 6.88 7.23 3.12
CA CYS A 132 7.09 8.67 3.15
C CYS A 132 7.36 9.13 4.57
N ARG A 133 8.52 9.80 4.78
CA ARG A 133 8.91 10.42 6.06
C ARG A 133 8.81 9.47 7.27
N GLU A 134 8.91 8.16 7.03
CA GLU A 134 8.77 7.13 8.07
C GLU A 134 7.43 7.21 8.84
N THR A 135 6.39 7.77 8.20
CA THR A 135 5.04 7.92 8.77
C THR A 135 3.94 7.39 7.89
N VAL A 136 4.15 7.35 6.57
CA VAL A 136 3.13 6.85 5.65
C VAL A 136 3.68 5.66 4.90
N PHE A 137 3.01 4.51 5.05
CA PHE A 137 3.21 3.34 4.22
C PHE A 137 2.17 3.34 3.10
N CYS A 138 2.64 3.29 1.87
CA CYS A 138 1.82 3.19 0.68
C CYS A 138 2.17 1.88 -0.04
N PHE A 139 1.16 1.04 -0.26
CA PHE A 139 1.26 -0.19 -1.01
C PHE A 139 0.31 -0.16 -2.20
N TYR A 140 0.87 -0.16 -3.40
CA TYR A 140 0.15 0.04 -4.65
C TYR A 140 0.31 -1.18 -5.54
N VAL A 141 -0.77 -1.85 -5.90
CA VAL A 141 -0.77 -2.95 -6.86
C VAL A 141 -1.11 -2.40 -8.23
N TRP A 142 -0.28 -2.75 -9.21
CA TRP A 142 -0.50 -2.46 -10.60
C TRP A 142 -1.14 -3.67 -11.27
N HIS A 143 -2.33 -3.46 -11.84
CA HIS A 143 -3.04 -4.51 -12.60
C HIS A 143 -2.83 -4.37 -14.11
N GLN A 144 -2.20 -3.28 -14.56
CA GLN A 144 -1.82 -3.12 -15.95
C GLN A 144 -0.56 -3.93 -16.25
N ASN A 145 -0.55 -4.55 -17.43
CA ASN A 145 0.69 -5.01 -18.03
C ASN A 145 1.42 -3.79 -18.59
N PHE A 146 2.46 -3.37 -17.90
CA PHE A 146 3.46 -2.48 -18.49
C PHE A 146 4.39 -3.39 -19.29
N GLN A 147 4.22 -3.41 -20.61
CA GLN A 147 5.15 -4.14 -21.47
C GLN A 147 6.54 -3.56 -21.25
N SER A 148 7.52 -4.41 -20.92
CA SER A 148 8.92 -4.08 -21.10
C SER A 148 9.14 -3.84 -22.59
N ALA A 149 9.63 -2.65 -22.94
CA ALA A 149 10.09 -2.36 -24.30
C ALA A 149 11.20 -3.32 -24.74
#